data_AF-A0A349K4Q1-F1
#
_entry.id   AF-A0A349K4Q1-F1
#
_cell.length_a   1.000
_cell.length_b   1.000
_cell.length_c   1.000
_cell.angle_alpha   90.00
_cell.angle_beta   90.00
_cell.angle_gamma   90.00
#
_symmetry.space_group_name_H-M   'P 1'
#
loop_
_entity.id
_entity.type
_entity.pdbx_description
1 polymer ?
#
loop_
_entity_poly.entity_id
_entity_poly.type
_entity_poly.pdbx_seq_one_letter_code
_entity_poly.pdbx_strand_id
1 'polypeptide(L)'
;MDASGQIIVAPGASRVRGGVDMSAIRLFFLLLLIFLALPQAVRGQWKRHTIDNSSRGADGVRAADVNGDGHLDFTTGWEEGG
;
A
#
# COMPACT_ATOMS: atom_id res chain seq x y z
N MET A 1 49.48 2.27 46.41
CA MET A 1 48.61 3.26 47.08
C MET A 1 49.52 4.36 47.59
N ASP A 2 49.57 5.51 46.92
CA ASP A 2 50.11 6.73 47.50
C ASP A 2 48.94 7.69 47.84
N ALA A 3 49.17 8.56 48.82
CA ALA A 3 48.15 9.22 49.62
C ALA A 3 47.51 10.46 48.95
N SER A 4 47.35 10.48 47.63
CA SER A 4 46.84 11.65 46.89
C SER A 4 45.44 11.49 46.30
N GLY A 5 44.84 10.30 46.33
CA GLY A 5 43.48 10.07 45.82
C GLY A 5 43.29 10.40 44.34
N GLN A 6 44.36 10.63 43.57
CA GLN A 6 44.26 10.89 42.14
C GLN A 6 44.08 9.58 41.38
N ILE A 7 42.93 9.45 40.73
CA ILE A 7 42.72 8.47 39.67
C ILE A 7 43.67 8.86 38.54
N ILE A 8 44.68 8.02 38.27
CA ILE A 8 45.55 8.15 37.09
C ILE A 8 44.67 7.92 35.86
N VAL A 9 44.15 8.98 35.27
CA VAL A 9 43.49 8.93 33.97
C VAL A 9 44.59 8.78 32.92
N ALA A 10 44.71 7.61 32.31
CA ALA A 10 45.67 7.38 31.24
C ALA A 10 45.50 8.41 30.11
N PRO A 11 46.57 9.06 29.65
CA PRO A 11 46.51 9.94 28.48
C PRO A 11 46.32 9.07 27.23
N GLY A 12 45.13 9.12 26.62
CA GLY A 12 44.89 8.44 25.34
C GLY A 12 43.52 7.77 25.17
N ALA A 13 42.67 7.72 26.20
CA ALA A 13 41.32 7.20 26.02
C ALA A 13 40.43 8.23 25.28
N SER A 14 40.46 8.20 23.94
CA SER A 14 39.51 8.96 23.13
C SER A 14 38.10 8.40 23.38
N ARG A 15 37.30 9.13 24.14
CA ARG A 15 35.88 8.84 24.34
C ARG A 15 35.17 8.91 22.99
N VAL A 16 34.89 7.77 22.36
CA VAL A 16 33.97 7.70 21.22
C VAL A 16 32.62 8.15 21.74
N ARG A 17 32.24 9.40 21.44
CA ARG A 17 30.89 9.90 21.73
C ARG A 17 29.94 9.20 20.77
N GLY A 18 29.43 8.04 21.18
CA GLY A 18 28.26 7.42 20.57
C GLY A 18 27.02 8.26 20.84
N GLY A 19 26.95 9.46 20.26
CA GLY A 19 25.76 10.29 20.25
C GLY A 19 24.97 9.94 18.99
N VAL A 20 23.71 9.56 19.15
CA VAL A 20 22.82 9.43 17.99
C VAL A 20 22.61 10.83 17.42
N ASP A 21 22.85 11.01 16.12
CA ASP A 21 22.66 12.29 15.46
C ASP A 21 21.17 12.65 15.41
N MET A 22 20.82 13.71 16.13
CA MET A 22 19.47 14.24 16.21
C MET A 22 18.96 14.73 14.84
N SER A 23 19.86 15.12 13.94
CA SER A 23 19.54 15.53 12.57
C SER A 23 19.10 14.32 11.74
N ALA A 24 19.81 13.20 11.87
CA ALA A 24 19.43 11.93 11.25
C ALA A 24 18.09 11.41 11.78
N ILE A 25 17.82 11.55 13.09
CA ILE A 25 16.52 11.21 13.68
C ILE A 25 15.40 12.07 13.08
N ARG A 26 15.60 13.38 12.94
CA ARG A 26 14.61 14.29 12.33
C ARG A 26 14.35 13.97 10.87
N LEU A 27 15.39 13.68 10.10
CA LEU A 27 15.28 13.25 8.70
C LEU A 27 14.51 11.92 8.59
N PHE A 28 14.79 10.96 9.47
CA PHE A 28 14.06 9.70 9.51
C PHE A 28 12.57 9.92 9.77
N PHE A 29 12.21 10.71 10.77
CA PHE A 29 10.80 11.02 11.05
C PHE A 29 10.14 11.82 9.93
N LEU A 30 10.85 12.75 9.29
CA LEU A 30 10.33 13.49 8.14
C LEU A 30 10.03 12.56 6.96
N LEU A 31 10.96 11.64 6.64
CA LEU A 31 10.77 10.66 5.57
C LEU A 31 9.66 9.66 5.91
N LEU A 32 9.55 9.24 7.17
CA LEU A 32 8.48 8.37 7.64
C LEU A 32 7.11 9.07 7.53
N LEU A 33 7.02 10.35 7.93
CA LEU A 33 5.79 11.14 7.80
C LEU A 33 5.41 11.33 6.34
N ILE A 34 6.37 11.62 5.44
CA ILE A 34 6.12 11.70 4.01
C ILE A 34 5.59 10.36 3.50
N PHE A 35 6.27 9.25 3.79
CA PHE A 35 5.86 7.91 3.36
C PHE A 35 4.44 7.54 3.81
N LEU A 36 4.08 7.84 5.06
CA LEU A 36 2.74 7.59 5.61
C LEU A 36 1.67 8.53 5.03
N ALA A 37 2.03 9.73 4.59
CA ALA A 37 1.11 10.70 4.01
C ALA A 37 0.87 10.52 2.51
N LEU A 38 1.68 9.72 1.81
CA LEU A 38 1.48 9.46 0.39
C LEU A 38 0.17 8.68 0.17
N PRO A 39 -0.72 9.15 -0.72
CA PRO A 39 -1.94 8.43 -1.06
C PRO A 39 -1.54 7.07 -1.65
N GLN A 40 -1.95 6.00 -0.96
CA GLN A 40 -1.79 4.65 -1.46
C GLN A 40 -2.67 4.52 -2.70
N ALA A 41 -2.11 4.10 -3.83
CA ALA A 41 -2.90 3.85 -5.04
C ALA A 41 -3.95 2.79 -4.72
N VAL A 42 -5.21 3.21 -4.53
CA VAL A 42 -6.33 2.29 -4.53
C VAL A 42 -6.38 1.71 -5.93
N ARG A 43 -6.06 0.42 -6.06
CA ARG A 43 -6.28 -0.29 -7.32
C ARG A 43 -7.77 -0.16 -7.62
N GLY A 44 -8.08 0.44 -8.77
CA GLY A 44 -9.42 0.88 -9.14
C GLY A 44 -10.48 -0.16 -8.82
N GLN A 45 -11.48 0.22 -8.03
CA GLN A 45 -12.63 -0.63 -7.78
C GLN A 45 -13.44 -0.70 -9.08
N TRP A 46 -13.69 -1.90 -9.57
CA TRP A 46 -14.57 -2.10 -10.72
C TRP A 46 -15.98 -1.64 -10.33
N LYS A 47 -16.48 -0.60 -11.00
CA LYS A 47 -17.86 -0.17 -10.84
C LYS A 47 -18.77 -1.24 -11.43
N ARG A 48 -19.66 -1.82 -10.62
CA ARG A 48 -20.67 -2.77 -11.08
C ARG A 48 -21.76 -2.03 -11.85
N HIS A 49 -22.10 -2.54 -13.03
CA HIS A 49 -23.27 -2.12 -13.80
C HIS A 49 -24.20 -3.32 -13.95
N THR A 50 -25.48 -3.16 -13.59
CA THR A 50 -26.49 -4.19 -13.81
C THR A 50 -27.15 -3.95 -15.16
N ILE A 51 -27.11 -4.95 -16.04
CA ILE A 51 -27.80 -4.93 -17.34
C ILE A 51 -29.20 -5.53 -17.18
N ASP A 52 -29.29 -6.71 -16.56
CA ASP A 52 -30.54 -7.39 -16.25
C ASP A 52 -30.40 -8.10 -14.88
N ASN A 53 -31.46 -8.04 -14.07
CA ASN A 53 -31.58 -8.71 -12.77
C ASN A 53 -32.97 -9.32 -12.56
N SER A 54 -33.73 -9.50 -13.64
CA SER A 54 -35.10 -10.01 -13.59
C SER A 54 -35.18 -11.51 -13.28
N SER A 55 -34.08 -12.26 -13.47
CA SER A 55 -34.02 -13.71 -13.29
C SER A 55 -32.76 -14.18 -12.53
N ARG A 56 -32.61 -15.49 -12.33
CA ARG A 56 -31.58 -16.20 -11.57
C ARG A 56 -31.05 -17.39 -12.38
N GLY A 57 -29.87 -17.89 -12.02
CA GLY A 57 -29.28 -19.09 -12.64
C GLY A 57 -28.70 -18.86 -14.04
N ALA A 58 -28.13 -17.69 -14.31
CA ALA A 58 -27.30 -17.50 -15.50
C ALA A 58 -25.92 -18.11 -15.25
N ASP A 59 -25.56 -19.13 -16.03
CA ASP A 59 -24.29 -19.85 -15.87
C ASP A 59 -23.24 -19.52 -16.95
N GLY A 60 -23.61 -18.75 -17.98
CA GLY A 60 -22.66 -18.31 -19.01
C GLY A 60 -23.16 -17.15 -19.86
N VAL A 61 -22.22 -16.27 -20.24
CA VAL A 61 -22.48 -15.09 -21.10
C VAL A 61 -21.63 -15.18 -22.38
N ARG A 62 -22.23 -14.87 -23.53
CA ARG A 62 -21.52 -14.65 -24.80
C ARG A 62 -21.63 -13.19 -25.22
N ALA A 63 -20.56 -12.65 -25.79
CA ALA A 63 -20.52 -11.28 -26.32
C ALA A 63 -20.21 -11.29 -27.81
N ALA A 64 -21.00 -10.56 -28.59
CA ALA A 64 -20.82 -10.36 -30.03
C ALA A 64 -21.56 -9.09 -30.47
N ASP A 65 -21.11 -8.42 -31.53
CA ASP A 65 -21.89 -7.39 -32.20
C ASP A 65 -22.84 -8.08 -33.19
N VAL A 66 -24.09 -8.30 -32.77
CA VAL A 66 -25.07 -9.09 -33.54
C VAL A 66 -25.78 -8.24 -34.57
N ASN A 67 -25.98 -6.94 -34.28
CA ASN A 67 -26.73 -6.02 -35.13
C ASN A 67 -25.85 -5.20 -36.09
N GLY A 68 -24.53 -5.22 -35.91
CA GLY A 68 -23.55 -4.51 -36.76
C GLY A 68 -23.42 -3.03 -36.45
N ASP A 69 -23.79 -2.57 -35.25
CA ASP A 69 -23.72 -1.16 -34.85
C ASP A 69 -22.38 -0.76 -34.22
N GLY A 70 -21.46 -1.71 -34.06
CA GLY A 70 -20.14 -1.49 -33.45
C GLY A 70 -20.14 -1.56 -31.93
N HIS A 71 -21.26 -1.89 -31.29
CA HIS A 71 -21.36 -2.17 -29.85
C HIS A 71 -21.47 -3.69 -29.59
N LEU A 72 -20.90 -4.16 -28.47
CA LEU A 72 -21.05 -5.56 -28.08
C LEU A 72 -22.41 -5.78 -27.43
N ASP A 73 -23.16 -6.74 -27.97
CA ASP A 73 -24.34 -7.32 -27.34
C ASP A 73 -23.94 -8.47 -26.41
N PHE A 74 -24.77 -8.73 -25.40
CA PHE A 74 -24.58 -9.83 -24.45
C PHE A 74 -25.77 -10.77 -24.47
N THR A 75 -25.51 -12.08 -24.50
CA THR A 75 -26.55 -13.12 -24.38
C THR A 75 -26.22 -14.09 -23.26
N THR A 76 -27.24 -14.49 -22.51
CA THR A 76 -27.15 -15.48 -21.43
C THR A 76 -28.37 -16.39 -21.45
N GLY A 77 -28.20 -17.66 -21.08
CA GLY A 77 -29.32 -18.53 -20.73
C GLY A 77 -29.73 -18.30 -19.29
N TRP A 78 -31.03 -18.36 -18.99
CA TRP A 78 -31.55 -18.40 -17.63
C TRP A 78 -32.08 -19.79 -17.34
N GLU A 79 -31.62 -20.43 -16.27
CA GLU A 79 -32.16 -21.72 -15.85
C GLU A 79 -33.44 -21.56 -15.01
N GLU A 80 -33.62 -20.40 -14.36
CA GLU A 80 -34.73 -20.14 -13.43
C GLU A 80 -35.63 -18.96 -13.90
N GLY A 81 -35.62 -18.61 -15.18
CA GLY A 81 -36.30 -17.42 -15.72
C GLY A 81 -37.74 -17.57 -16.19
N GLY A 82 -38.50 -18.48 -15.58
CA GLY A 82 -39.91 -18.74 -15.90
C GLY A 82 -40.88 -17.68 -15.40
#